data_AF-A0A2E7Y660-F1
#
_entry.id   AF-A0A2E7Y660-F1
#
_cell.length_a   1.000
_cell.length_b   1.000
_cell.length_c   1.000
_cell.angle_alpha   90.00
_cell.angle_beta   90.00
_cell.angle_gamma   90.00
#
_symmetry.space_group_name_H-M   'P 1'
#
loop_
_entity.id
_entity.type
_entity.pdbx_description
1 polymer ?
#
loop_
_entity_poly.entity_id
_entity_poly.type
_entity_poly.pdbx_seq_one_letter_code
_entity_poly.pdbx_strand_id
1 'polypeptide(L)'
;KDDPTGPLAVVLKDAVCLAGMGVIADVVPLVGENRKFAAKAIRMMRQCSLAGIKAMLSVCVKQGESIESETVGFRIGPRLNAAGRMGHAQEALDLLLCDDPGEAAAIAKRLSNVNQQRQSLAAELTKQADEMAHIEGMTSDNKRMVVLRDESWHPGVIGIVCSRLVERHQRPVVLLCGGVKGPLKGSARSIEGYSIHEAIKSCGDRFVSFGGHAMAAGMTLQTESFDDVQEALLAHAHERLKPEDLVRRLRIDCEVQLDDLTTQSVKSLQAMQPTGRDNEAACLMIRSGVITKSKVMGRDSAHLDLTIGSIRAPWFQHGHFVDTLPKGAVVDIVFEPKVDSWRGVERVQLHIKDVRRH
;
A
#
# COMPACT_ATOMS: atom_id res chain seq x y z
N LYS A 1 9.94 22.08 36.34
CA LYS A 1 8.75 21.24 36.06
C LYS A 1 8.16 21.78 34.78
N ASP A 2 8.34 21.08 33.66
CA ASP A 2 7.89 21.55 32.35
C ASP A 2 6.37 21.64 32.35
N ASP A 3 5.84 22.83 32.08
CA ASP A 3 4.42 23.05 31.84
C ASP A 3 4.06 22.33 30.52
N PRO A 4 3.27 21.25 30.55
CA PRO A 4 2.90 20.48 29.36
C PRO A 4 1.96 21.25 28.40
N THR A 5 1.60 22.50 28.74
CA THR A 5 0.75 23.41 27.98
C THR A 5 1.46 24.69 27.52
N GLY A 6 2.73 24.88 27.89
CA GLY A 6 3.50 26.05 27.46
C GLY A 6 3.73 26.09 25.93
N PRO A 7 4.08 27.26 25.36
CA PRO A 7 4.28 27.43 23.91
C PRO A 7 5.26 26.41 23.30
N LEU A 8 6.36 26.11 24.01
CA LEU A 8 7.32 25.09 23.58
C LEU A 8 6.70 23.69 23.53
N ALA A 9 5.85 23.33 24.49
CA ALA A 9 5.17 22.06 24.50
C ALA A 9 4.23 21.93 23.28
N VAL A 10 3.52 22.99 22.89
CA VAL A 10 2.67 23.00 21.70
C VAL A 10 3.49 22.77 20.43
N VAL A 11 4.58 23.54 20.25
CA VAL A 11 5.48 23.41 19.10
C VAL A 11 6.05 21.98 18.99
N LEU A 12 6.51 21.42 20.11
CA LEU A 12 7.04 20.05 20.13
C LEU A 12 5.98 19.00 19.78
N LYS A 13 4.73 19.18 20.24
CA LYS A 13 3.63 18.27 19.88
C LYS A 13 3.33 18.30 18.39
N ASP A 14 3.32 19.49 17.79
CA ASP A 14 3.07 19.68 16.35
C ASP A 14 4.22 19.11 15.51
N ALA A 15 5.47 19.38 15.91
CA ALA A 15 6.65 18.81 15.27
C ALA A 15 6.66 17.27 15.32
N VAL A 16 6.27 16.67 16.45
CA VAL A 16 6.13 15.21 16.56
C VAL A 16 5.05 14.67 15.63
N CYS A 17 3.93 15.38 15.45
CA CYS A 17 2.88 14.97 14.51
C CYS A 17 3.42 14.96 13.06
N LEU A 18 4.12 16.01 12.64
CA LEU A 18 4.74 16.10 11.32
C LEU A 18 5.80 15.00 11.12
N ALA A 19 6.69 14.83 12.10
CA ALA A 19 7.76 13.82 12.04
C ALA A 19 7.19 12.40 11.96
N GLY A 20 6.21 12.07 12.81
CA GLY A 20 5.57 10.75 12.77
C GLY A 20 4.77 10.52 11.49
N MET A 21 4.16 11.55 10.91
CA MET A 21 3.55 11.45 9.57
C MET A 21 4.58 11.13 8.50
N GLY A 22 5.74 11.80 8.51
CA GLY A 22 6.84 11.52 7.60
C GLY A 22 7.34 10.07 7.74
N VAL A 23 7.61 9.63 8.97
CA VAL A 23 8.03 8.25 9.27
C VAL A 23 7.05 7.23 8.70
N ILE A 24 5.75 7.42 8.90
CA ILE A 24 4.75 6.45 8.41
C ILE A 24 4.60 6.55 6.88
N ALA A 25 4.57 7.76 6.32
CA ALA A 25 4.36 7.98 4.88
C ALA A 25 5.55 7.51 4.02
N ASP A 26 6.77 7.49 4.57
CA ASP A 26 7.98 7.03 3.90
C ASP A 26 8.21 5.50 4.05
N VAL A 27 7.31 4.81 4.76
CA VAL A 27 7.33 3.34 4.91
C VAL A 27 8.70 2.85 5.43
N VAL A 28 9.31 3.61 6.34
CA VAL A 28 10.54 3.19 7.04
C VAL A 28 10.23 2.13 8.09
N PRO A 29 11.21 1.32 8.53
CA PRO A 29 11.02 0.35 9.61
C PRO A 29 10.39 0.98 10.86
N LEU A 30 9.23 0.46 11.30
CA LEU A 30 8.53 0.88 12.52
C LEU A 30 9.03 0.08 13.73
N VAL A 31 10.32 0.19 14.00
CA VAL A 31 11.00 -0.33 15.19
C VAL A 31 11.76 0.80 15.89
N GLY A 32 12.23 0.57 17.12
CA GLY A 32 13.06 1.53 17.85
C GLY A 32 12.46 2.94 17.95
N GLU A 33 13.21 3.96 17.52
CA GLU A 33 12.82 5.37 17.59
C GLU A 33 11.68 5.73 16.62
N ASN A 34 11.71 5.20 15.39
CA ASN A 34 10.66 5.40 14.39
C ASN A 34 9.28 4.99 14.95
N ARG A 35 9.22 3.83 15.62
CA ARG A 35 7.98 3.37 16.26
C ARG A 35 7.52 4.30 17.37
N LYS A 36 8.43 4.84 18.18
CA LYS A 36 8.09 5.79 19.25
C LYS A 36 7.50 7.08 18.67
N PHE A 37 8.10 7.64 17.62
CA PHE A 37 7.58 8.81 16.92
C PHE A 37 6.20 8.54 16.30
N ALA A 38 6.06 7.45 15.54
CA ALA A 38 4.80 7.05 14.95
C ALA A 38 3.69 6.88 16.00
N ALA A 39 3.96 6.16 17.10
CA ALA A 39 3.01 5.92 18.18
C ALA A 39 2.60 7.20 18.91
N LYS A 40 3.52 8.14 19.09
CA LYS A 40 3.23 9.43 19.73
C LYS A 40 2.43 10.33 18.79
N ALA A 41 2.81 10.39 17.52
CA ALA A 41 2.09 11.15 16.49
C ALA A 41 0.65 10.68 16.34
N ILE A 42 0.41 9.36 16.17
CA ILE A 42 -0.94 8.80 16.03
C ILE A 42 -1.85 9.18 17.21
N ARG A 43 -1.35 9.03 18.45
CA ARG A 43 -2.12 9.38 19.66
C ARG A 43 -2.47 10.86 19.76
N MET A 44 -1.61 11.73 19.22
CA MET A 44 -1.73 13.17 19.38
C MET A 44 -2.28 13.87 18.14
N MET A 45 -2.43 13.18 17.01
CA MET A 45 -2.78 13.78 15.72
C MET A 45 -4.10 14.55 15.78
N ARG A 46 -5.11 14.04 16.52
CA ARG A 46 -6.39 14.75 16.74
C ARG A 46 -6.26 16.02 17.59
N GLN A 47 -5.20 16.12 18.39
CA GLN A 47 -4.91 17.24 19.29
C GLN A 47 -3.89 18.23 18.71
N CYS A 48 -3.34 17.94 17.52
CA CYS A 48 -2.40 18.82 16.84
C CYS A 48 -3.03 20.20 16.61
N SER A 49 -2.27 21.28 16.79
CA SER A 49 -2.75 22.66 16.61
C SER A 49 -2.90 23.03 15.15
N LEU A 50 -2.02 22.50 14.30
CA LEU A 50 -1.84 22.89 12.90
C LEU A 50 -3.15 22.76 12.10
N ALA A 51 -3.58 23.86 11.50
CA ALA A 51 -4.81 23.92 10.71
C ALA A 51 -4.76 22.92 9.53
N GLY A 52 -3.61 22.82 8.86
CA GLY A 52 -3.37 21.86 7.80
C GLY A 52 -3.61 20.40 8.17
N ILE A 53 -3.08 19.96 9.33
CA ILE A 53 -3.27 18.57 9.81
C ILE A 53 -4.74 18.33 10.15
N LYS A 54 -5.40 19.27 10.83
CA LYS A 54 -6.84 19.16 11.14
C LYS A 54 -7.68 19.05 9.86
N ALA A 55 -7.38 19.87 8.86
CA ALA A 55 -8.04 19.83 7.55
C ALA A 55 -7.79 18.52 6.81
N MET A 56 -6.57 17.98 6.85
CA MET A 56 -6.29 16.65 6.28
C MET A 56 -7.04 15.53 6.98
N LEU A 57 -7.11 15.57 8.32
CA LEU A 57 -7.88 14.59 9.08
C LEU A 57 -9.36 14.64 8.74
N SER A 58 -9.95 15.82 8.55
CA SER A 58 -11.38 15.94 8.25
C SER A 58 -11.76 15.34 6.90
N VAL A 59 -10.88 15.43 5.89
CA VAL A 59 -11.09 14.79 4.59
C VAL A 59 -10.66 13.32 4.56
N CYS A 60 -9.77 12.92 5.47
CA CYS A 60 -9.23 11.56 5.49
C CYS A 60 -9.92 10.63 6.45
N VAL A 61 -10.48 11.07 7.57
CA VAL A 61 -10.89 10.22 8.71
C VAL A 61 -12.33 10.54 9.11
N LYS A 62 -13.18 9.53 9.23
CA LYS A 62 -14.57 9.72 9.65
C LYS A 62 -14.63 10.12 11.13
N GLN A 63 -15.71 10.78 11.52
CA GLN A 63 -15.95 11.09 12.92
C GLN A 63 -16.07 9.79 13.73
N GLY A 64 -15.31 9.69 14.82
CA GLY A 64 -15.26 8.50 15.68
C GLY A 64 -14.35 7.37 15.20
N GLU A 65 -13.78 7.44 14.00
CA GLU A 65 -12.84 6.43 13.48
C GLU A 65 -11.47 6.51 14.19
N SER A 66 -10.83 5.38 14.50
CA SER A 66 -9.46 5.37 15.02
C SER A 66 -8.48 5.92 13.98
N ILE A 67 -7.41 6.58 14.44
CA ILE A 67 -6.26 6.88 13.58
C ILE A 67 -5.24 5.78 13.82
N GLU A 68 -4.81 5.13 12.75
CA GLU A 68 -3.82 4.06 12.76
C GLU A 68 -2.68 4.40 11.80
N SER A 69 -1.60 3.64 11.82
CA SER A 69 -0.51 3.78 10.84
C SER A 69 -1.04 3.63 9.41
N GLU A 70 -1.98 2.72 9.18
CA GLU A 70 -2.66 2.57 7.89
C GLU A 70 -3.39 3.86 7.46
N THR A 71 -4.02 4.57 8.39
CA THR A 71 -4.69 5.85 8.10
C THR A 71 -3.69 6.86 7.55
N VAL A 72 -2.52 6.97 8.19
CA VAL A 72 -1.49 7.90 7.79
C VAL A 72 -0.83 7.45 6.48
N GLY A 73 -0.40 6.20 6.39
CA GLY A 73 0.34 5.64 5.25
C GLY A 73 -0.48 5.47 3.98
N PHE A 74 -1.78 5.16 4.08
CA PHE A 74 -2.63 4.85 2.92
C PHE A 74 -3.71 5.91 2.62
N ARG A 75 -3.98 6.86 3.53
CA ARG A 75 -4.96 7.94 3.26
C ARG A 75 -4.31 9.32 3.26
N ILE A 76 -3.55 9.67 4.29
CA ILE A 76 -2.97 11.01 4.42
C ILE A 76 -1.75 11.17 3.49
N GLY A 77 -0.75 10.30 3.62
CA GLY A 77 0.48 10.31 2.82
C GLY A 77 0.24 10.36 1.31
N PRO A 78 -0.65 9.51 0.75
CA PRO A 78 -0.93 9.53 -0.69
C PRO A 78 -1.48 10.85 -1.19
N ARG A 79 -2.27 11.59 -0.39
CA ARG A 79 -2.81 12.90 -0.76
C ARG A 79 -1.75 13.99 -0.78
N LEU A 80 -0.88 14.02 0.23
CA LEU A 80 0.27 14.93 0.25
C LEU A 80 1.20 14.64 -0.94
N ASN A 81 1.48 13.37 -1.20
CA ASN A 81 2.33 12.93 -2.30
C ASN A 81 1.69 13.11 -3.69
N ALA A 82 0.37 13.27 -3.77
CA ALA A 82 -0.33 13.45 -5.05
C ALA A 82 0.00 14.79 -5.68
N ALA A 83 0.13 15.85 -4.86
CA ALA A 83 0.51 17.18 -5.31
C ALA A 83 1.83 17.14 -6.08
N GLY A 84 2.90 16.58 -5.51
CA GLY A 84 4.20 16.49 -6.17
C GLY A 84 4.21 15.68 -7.46
N ARG A 85 3.40 14.61 -7.54
CA ARG A 85 3.34 13.72 -8.72
C ARG A 85 2.47 14.26 -9.85
N MET A 86 1.55 15.17 -9.54
CA MET A 86 0.63 15.77 -10.50
C MET A 86 1.00 17.23 -10.83
N GLY A 87 2.18 17.70 -10.42
CA GLY A 87 2.70 19.04 -10.80
C GLY A 87 2.37 20.18 -9.83
N HIS A 88 1.78 19.89 -8.67
CA HIS A 88 1.32 20.86 -7.67
C HIS A 88 2.03 20.69 -6.32
N ALA A 89 3.34 20.41 -6.31
CA ALA A 89 4.10 20.10 -5.08
C ALA A 89 3.94 21.16 -3.97
N GLN A 90 3.84 22.43 -4.37
CA GLN A 90 3.70 23.57 -3.47
C GLN A 90 2.44 23.49 -2.59
N GLU A 91 1.32 22.97 -3.10
CA GLU A 91 0.06 22.92 -2.35
C GLU A 91 0.15 22.04 -1.09
N ALA A 92 0.96 20.98 -1.12
CA ALA A 92 1.17 20.15 0.07
C ALA A 92 1.95 20.89 1.15
N LEU A 93 2.92 21.73 0.76
CA LEU A 93 3.68 22.56 1.68
C LEU A 93 2.82 23.70 2.22
N ASP A 94 2.08 24.39 1.35
CA ASP A 94 1.17 25.47 1.72
C ASP A 94 0.15 24.99 2.76
N LEU A 95 -0.37 23.78 2.60
CA LEU A 95 -1.28 23.20 3.60
C LEU A 95 -0.63 23.06 4.98
N LEU A 96 0.60 22.56 5.04
CA LEU A 96 1.30 22.30 6.30
C LEU A 96 1.75 23.59 6.99
N LEU A 97 1.90 24.68 6.23
CA LEU A 97 2.27 26.02 6.73
C LEU A 97 1.07 26.95 6.95
N CYS A 98 -0.12 26.56 6.51
CA CYS A 98 -1.32 27.40 6.61
C CYS A 98 -1.83 27.49 8.05
N ASP A 99 -2.05 28.73 8.51
CA ASP A 99 -2.63 29.03 9.82
C ASP A 99 -4.16 29.26 9.76
N ASP A 100 -4.70 29.63 8.59
CA ASP A 100 -6.14 29.86 8.42
C ASP A 100 -6.92 28.54 8.22
N PRO A 101 -7.88 28.19 9.10
CA PRO A 101 -8.63 26.95 8.96
C PRO A 101 -9.46 26.84 7.68
N GLY A 102 -9.95 27.95 7.13
CA GLY A 102 -10.76 27.97 5.92
C GLY A 102 -9.93 27.67 4.68
N GLU A 103 -8.77 28.32 4.56
CA GLU A 103 -7.78 28.09 3.52
C GLU A 103 -7.22 26.66 3.59
N ALA A 104 -6.84 26.19 4.78
CA ALA A 104 -6.38 24.82 4.99
C ALA A 104 -7.41 23.78 4.54
N ALA A 105 -8.70 24.00 4.84
CA ALA A 105 -9.79 23.14 4.38
C ALA A 105 -9.92 23.13 2.85
N ALA A 106 -9.78 24.30 2.21
CA ALA A 106 -9.82 24.42 0.75
C ALA A 106 -8.64 23.68 0.08
N ILE A 107 -7.41 23.85 0.60
CA ILE A 107 -6.22 23.15 0.11
C ILE A 107 -6.37 21.63 0.30
N ALA A 108 -6.78 21.16 1.49
CA ALA A 108 -6.96 19.73 1.76
C ALA A 108 -7.97 19.08 0.80
N LYS A 109 -9.06 19.80 0.46
CA LYS A 109 -10.04 19.33 -0.53
C LYS A 109 -9.44 19.22 -1.92
N ARG A 110 -8.64 20.20 -2.36
CA ARG A 110 -7.93 20.14 -3.66
C ARG A 110 -6.96 18.97 -3.71
N LEU A 111 -6.13 18.77 -2.69
CA LEU A 111 -5.22 17.62 -2.61
C LEU A 111 -5.98 16.29 -2.65
N SER A 112 -7.15 16.22 -2.00
CA SER A 112 -8.00 15.02 -2.06
C SER A 112 -8.53 14.76 -3.48
N ASN A 113 -8.92 15.81 -4.21
CA ASN A 113 -9.36 15.69 -5.60
C ASN A 113 -8.22 15.25 -6.53
N VAL A 114 -7.04 15.86 -6.38
CA VAL A 114 -5.83 15.49 -7.16
C VAL A 114 -5.45 14.03 -6.90
N ASN A 115 -5.50 13.57 -5.65
CA ASN A 115 -5.26 12.16 -5.33
C ASN A 115 -6.33 11.24 -5.94
N GLN A 116 -7.60 11.63 -5.94
CA GLN A 116 -8.66 10.85 -6.58
C GLN A 116 -8.45 10.73 -8.08
N GLN A 117 -8.12 11.83 -8.77
CA GLN A 117 -7.76 11.81 -10.19
C GLN A 117 -6.56 10.90 -10.46
N ARG A 118 -5.51 11.00 -9.65
CA ARG A 118 -4.32 10.14 -9.73
C ARG A 118 -4.68 8.66 -9.56
N GLN A 119 -5.55 8.33 -8.61
CA GLN A 119 -5.99 6.96 -8.35
C GLN A 119 -6.85 6.39 -9.49
N SER A 120 -7.75 7.20 -10.06
CA SER A 120 -8.57 6.83 -11.21
C SER A 120 -7.70 6.55 -12.43
N LEU A 121 -6.79 7.47 -12.77
CA LEU A 121 -5.84 7.28 -13.87
C LEU A 121 -4.95 6.05 -13.62
N ALA A 122 -4.48 5.85 -12.38
CA ALA A 122 -3.72 4.64 -12.04
C ALA A 122 -4.51 3.36 -12.29
N ALA A 123 -5.81 3.34 -11.97
CA ALA A 123 -6.66 2.15 -12.17
C ALA A 123 -6.83 1.84 -13.66
N GLU A 124 -7.11 2.85 -14.48
CA GLU A 124 -7.19 2.74 -15.93
C GLU A 124 -5.88 2.21 -16.53
N LEU A 125 -4.75 2.86 -16.22
CA LEU A 125 -3.45 2.45 -16.74
C LEU A 125 -3.00 1.08 -16.21
N THR A 126 -3.44 0.67 -15.02
CA THR A 126 -3.20 -0.70 -14.53
C THR A 126 -3.89 -1.72 -15.40
N LYS A 127 -5.13 -1.48 -15.81
CA LYS A 127 -5.85 -2.39 -16.70
C LYS A 127 -5.17 -2.48 -18.06
N GLN A 128 -4.82 -1.35 -18.66
CA GLN A 128 -4.09 -1.31 -19.94
C GLN A 128 -2.74 -2.02 -19.87
N ALA A 129 -1.91 -1.71 -18.87
CA ALA A 129 -0.60 -2.32 -18.73
C ALA A 129 -0.68 -3.82 -18.42
N ASP A 130 -1.72 -4.25 -17.69
CA ASP A 130 -1.97 -5.67 -17.45
C ASP A 130 -2.35 -6.41 -18.74
N GLU A 131 -3.27 -5.86 -19.53
CA GLU A 131 -3.66 -6.42 -20.83
C GLU A 131 -2.46 -6.51 -21.77
N MET A 132 -1.66 -5.44 -21.86
CA MET A 132 -0.41 -5.42 -22.63
C MET A 132 0.59 -6.48 -22.16
N ALA A 133 0.77 -6.65 -20.84
CA ALA A 133 1.65 -7.67 -20.30
C ALA A 133 1.25 -9.10 -20.72
N HIS A 134 -0.05 -9.37 -20.85
CA HIS A 134 -0.55 -10.66 -21.33
C HIS A 134 -0.34 -10.81 -22.84
N ILE A 135 -0.66 -9.80 -23.64
CA ILE A 135 -0.51 -9.81 -25.10
C ILE A 135 0.96 -10.00 -25.49
N GLU A 136 1.88 -9.33 -24.81
CA GLU A 136 3.32 -9.45 -25.05
C GLU A 136 3.96 -10.68 -24.39
N GLY A 137 3.18 -11.51 -23.70
CA GLY A 137 3.67 -12.73 -23.04
C GLY A 137 4.62 -12.49 -21.87
N MET A 138 4.64 -11.29 -21.30
CA MET A 138 5.48 -10.91 -20.16
C MET A 138 5.11 -11.63 -18.86
N THR A 139 3.88 -12.14 -18.79
CA THR A 139 3.36 -12.92 -17.66
C THR A 139 3.52 -14.43 -17.83
N SER A 140 4.13 -14.89 -18.94
CA SER A 140 4.35 -16.31 -19.21
C SER A 140 5.37 -16.95 -18.26
N ASP A 141 5.33 -18.28 -18.19
CA ASP A 141 6.26 -19.11 -17.41
C ASP A 141 7.72 -19.02 -17.88
N ASN A 142 8.00 -18.38 -19.01
CA ASN A 142 9.36 -18.21 -19.54
C ASN A 142 9.95 -16.82 -19.30
N LYS A 143 9.13 -15.86 -18.87
CA LYS A 143 9.61 -14.54 -18.42
C LYS A 143 9.74 -14.54 -16.90
N ARG A 144 10.57 -13.66 -16.33
CA ARG A 144 10.69 -13.48 -14.86
C ARG A 144 10.40 -12.06 -14.41
N MET A 145 10.18 -11.14 -15.35
CA MET A 145 10.00 -9.72 -15.13
C MET A 145 9.05 -9.18 -16.21
N VAL A 146 8.29 -8.15 -15.87
CA VAL A 146 7.47 -7.39 -16.83
C VAL A 146 8.21 -6.10 -17.17
N VAL A 147 8.48 -5.86 -18.45
CA VAL A 147 9.12 -4.62 -18.92
C VAL A 147 8.32 -4.10 -20.10
N LEU A 148 7.66 -2.96 -19.95
CA LEU A 148 6.74 -2.42 -20.95
C LEU A 148 6.94 -0.92 -21.14
N ARG A 149 6.51 -0.40 -22.30
CA ARG A 149 6.42 1.04 -22.57
C ARG A 149 5.10 1.41 -23.23
N ASP A 150 4.61 2.61 -22.94
CA ASP A 150 3.49 3.21 -23.67
C ASP A 150 3.55 4.74 -23.58
N GLU A 151 3.33 5.42 -24.70
CA GLU A 151 3.38 6.89 -24.77
C GLU A 151 2.21 7.57 -24.04
N SER A 152 1.08 6.87 -23.87
CA SER A 152 -0.12 7.37 -23.18
C SER A 152 0.02 7.38 -21.65
N TRP A 153 1.04 6.70 -21.12
CA TRP A 153 1.24 6.60 -19.67
C TRP A 153 1.77 7.89 -19.05
N HIS A 154 1.42 8.11 -17.78
CA HIS A 154 1.78 9.33 -17.06
C HIS A 154 2.90 9.09 -16.03
N PRO A 155 4.01 9.86 -16.04
CA PRO A 155 5.16 9.64 -15.16
C PRO A 155 4.83 9.75 -13.66
N GLY A 156 3.84 10.58 -13.31
CA GLY A 156 3.33 10.71 -11.94
C GLY A 156 2.55 9.49 -11.43
N VAL A 157 2.22 8.54 -12.30
CA VAL A 157 1.30 7.42 -12.02
C VAL A 157 1.95 6.05 -12.23
N ILE A 158 2.87 5.90 -13.20
CA ILE A 158 3.49 4.61 -13.55
C ILE A 158 4.09 3.85 -12.36
N GLY A 159 4.58 4.54 -11.33
CA GLY A 159 5.10 3.88 -10.12
C GLY A 159 4.03 3.12 -9.32
N ILE A 160 2.79 3.62 -9.29
CA ILE A 160 1.64 2.93 -8.66
C ILE A 160 1.24 1.73 -9.51
N VAL A 161 1.26 1.90 -10.84
CA VAL A 161 0.95 0.82 -11.79
C VAL A 161 1.96 -0.32 -11.66
N CYS A 162 3.25 -0.01 -11.55
CA CYS A 162 4.31 -1.00 -11.28
C CYS A 162 3.99 -1.81 -10.02
N SER A 163 3.69 -1.15 -8.89
CA SER A 163 3.38 -1.84 -7.63
C SER A 163 2.18 -2.79 -7.77
N ARG A 164 1.12 -2.38 -8.48
CA ARG A 164 -0.06 -3.23 -8.70
C ARG A 164 0.23 -4.43 -9.60
N LEU A 165 1.06 -4.25 -10.63
CA LEU A 165 1.49 -5.37 -11.49
C LEU A 165 2.43 -6.31 -10.75
N VAL A 166 3.31 -5.81 -9.86
CA VAL A 166 4.12 -6.66 -8.96
C VAL A 166 3.19 -7.49 -8.07
N GLU A 167 2.18 -6.86 -7.44
CA GLU A 167 1.21 -7.58 -6.59
C GLU A 167 0.43 -8.66 -7.36
N ARG A 168 0.01 -8.36 -8.60
CA ARG A 168 -0.77 -9.28 -9.43
C ARG A 168 0.06 -10.44 -9.99
N HIS A 169 1.26 -10.15 -10.48
CA HIS A 169 2.07 -11.10 -11.24
C HIS A 169 3.24 -11.69 -10.46
N GLN A 170 3.52 -11.18 -9.25
CA GLN A 170 4.63 -11.58 -8.39
C GLN A 170 5.97 -11.59 -9.13
N ARG A 171 6.17 -10.59 -9.99
CA ARG A 171 7.37 -10.39 -10.81
C ARG A 171 7.85 -8.96 -10.62
N PRO A 172 9.17 -8.68 -10.69
CA PRO A 172 9.64 -7.32 -10.86
C PRO A 172 9.00 -6.68 -12.10
N VAL A 173 8.73 -5.38 -12.02
CA VAL A 173 8.07 -4.63 -13.09
C VAL A 173 8.83 -3.35 -13.39
N VAL A 174 9.05 -3.08 -14.66
CA VAL A 174 9.59 -1.82 -15.19
C VAL A 174 8.60 -1.26 -16.22
N LEU A 175 8.07 -0.07 -15.95
CA LEU A 175 7.17 0.62 -16.88
C LEU A 175 7.78 1.94 -17.31
N LEU A 176 7.67 2.22 -18.60
CA LEU A 176 8.26 3.38 -19.27
C LEU A 176 7.20 4.18 -20.01
N CYS A 177 7.27 5.51 -19.92
CA CYS A 177 6.32 6.40 -20.57
C CYS A 177 6.99 7.53 -21.34
N GLY A 178 6.25 8.13 -22.26
CA GLY A 178 6.71 9.23 -23.11
C GLY A 178 7.32 8.73 -24.42
N GLY A 179 8.42 9.32 -24.86
CA GLY A 179 9.14 8.89 -26.07
C GLY A 179 8.78 9.63 -27.36
N VAL A 180 7.68 10.40 -27.40
CA VAL A 180 7.17 11.06 -28.62
C VAL A 180 8.12 12.12 -29.19
N LYS A 181 8.79 12.90 -28.31
CA LYS A 181 9.72 13.98 -28.69
C LYS A 181 10.95 14.08 -27.77
N GLY A 182 11.26 13.01 -27.05
CA GLY A 182 12.31 13.02 -26.02
C GLY A 182 12.46 11.67 -25.34
N PRO A 183 13.30 11.59 -24.29
CA PRO A 183 13.62 10.32 -23.65
C PRO A 183 12.41 9.71 -22.93
N LEU A 184 12.44 8.39 -22.76
CA LEU A 184 11.51 7.66 -21.93
C LEU A 184 11.82 7.91 -20.46
N LYS A 185 10.77 8.12 -19.66
CA LYS A 185 10.85 8.14 -18.19
C LYS A 185 10.25 6.87 -17.64
N GLY A 186 10.97 6.18 -16.77
CA GLY A 186 10.56 4.89 -16.23
C GLY A 186 10.48 4.86 -14.71
N SER A 187 9.63 3.98 -14.21
CA SER A 187 9.64 3.55 -12.82
C SER A 187 9.72 2.03 -12.76
N ALA A 188 10.35 1.52 -11.71
CA ALA A 188 10.43 0.11 -11.48
C ALA A 188 10.12 -0.26 -10.04
N ARG A 189 9.57 -1.47 -9.85
CA ARG A 189 9.29 -2.09 -8.56
C ARG A 189 9.73 -3.54 -8.57
N SER A 190 10.19 -4.02 -7.42
CA SER A 190 10.74 -5.36 -7.28
C SER A 190 9.89 -6.26 -6.39
N ILE A 191 10.26 -7.54 -6.34
CA ILE A 191 9.83 -8.52 -5.36
C ILE A 191 10.92 -8.76 -4.32
N GLU A 192 10.57 -9.38 -3.20
CA GLU A 192 11.55 -9.80 -2.19
C GLU A 192 12.60 -10.73 -2.81
N GLY A 193 13.87 -10.58 -2.39
CA GLY A 193 14.97 -11.40 -2.88
C GLY A 193 15.56 -10.96 -4.24
N TYR A 194 15.00 -9.93 -4.88
CA TYR A 194 15.55 -9.40 -6.14
C TYR A 194 15.77 -7.89 -6.09
N SER A 195 16.98 -7.44 -6.44
CA SER A 195 17.32 -6.01 -6.48
C SER A 195 17.10 -5.44 -7.88
N ILE A 196 16.06 -4.61 -8.04
CA ILE A 196 15.78 -3.94 -9.32
C ILE A 196 16.86 -2.91 -9.67
N HIS A 197 17.46 -2.29 -8.65
CA HIS A 197 18.55 -1.35 -8.83
C HIS A 197 19.82 -2.02 -9.36
N GLU A 198 20.15 -3.23 -8.90
CA GLU A 198 21.28 -3.99 -9.44
C GLU A 198 21.03 -4.42 -10.89
N ALA A 199 19.81 -4.83 -11.21
CA ALA A 199 19.42 -5.16 -12.58
C ALA A 199 19.62 -3.97 -13.53
N ILE A 200 19.12 -2.78 -13.15
CA ILE A 200 19.31 -1.55 -13.94
C ILE A 200 20.79 -1.17 -14.03
N LYS A 201 21.54 -1.28 -12.93
CA LYS A 201 22.97 -0.99 -12.89
C LYS A 201 23.77 -1.90 -13.83
N SER A 202 23.34 -3.14 -14.03
CA SER A 202 24.01 -4.10 -14.93
C SER A 202 24.01 -3.68 -16.41
N CYS A 203 23.07 -2.84 -16.82
CA CYS A 203 22.98 -2.23 -18.15
C CYS A 203 22.94 -0.69 -18.07
N GLY A 204 23.61 -0.13 -17.05
CA GLY A 204 23.55 1.29 -16.68
C GLY A 204 24.02 2.27 -17.77
N ASP A 205 24.90 1.81 -18.66
CA ASP A 205 25.42 2.55 -19.82
C ASP A 205 24.33 2.88 -20.87
N ARG A 206 23.21 2.14 -20.85
CA ARG A 206 22.06 2.33 -21.75
C ARG A 206 21.05 3.36 -21.21
N PHE A 207 21.28 3.90 -20.01
CA PHE A 207 20.40 4.88 -19.38
C PHE A 207 21.03 6.28 -19.41
N VAL A 208 20.19 7.29 -19.65
CA VAL A 208 20.56 8.70 -19.48
C VAL A 208 20.77 9.01 -18.00
N SER A 209 19.89 8.49 -17.14
CA SER A 209 20.04 8.55 -15.68
C SER A 209 19.21 7.47 -15.01
N PHE A 210 19.64 7.01 -13.85
CA PHE A 210 18.84 6.14 -12.99
C PHE A 210 19.22 6.34 -11.52
N GLY A 211 18.33 5.93 -10.63
CA GLY A 211 18.56 5.93 -9.20
C GLY A 211 17.48 5.17 -8.45
N GLY A 212 17.75 4.82 -7.20
CA GLY A 212 16.82 4.08 -6.36
C GLY A 212 17.52 3.05 -5.50
N HIS A 213 16.75 2.06 -5.04
CA HIS A 213 17.15 1.03 -4.11
C HIS A 213 16.63 -0.34 -4.58
N ALA A 214 16.90 -1.40 -3.81
CA ALA A 214 16.58 -2.78 -4.20
C ALA A 214 15.10 -2.98 -4.62
N MET A 215 14.15 -2.31 -3.97
CA MET A 215 12.71 -2.51 -4.22
C MET A 215 12.07 -1.51 -5.19
N ALA A 216 12.76 -0.40 -5.50
CA ALA A 216 12.19 0.65 -6.34
C ALA A 216 13.28 1.48 -7.02
N ALA A 217 13.07 1.81 -8.29
CA ALA A 217 13.97 2.70 -9.03
C ALA A 217 13.20 3.65 -9.95
N GLY A 218 13.84 4.77 -10.27
CA GLY A 218 13.45 5.70 -11.34
C GLY A 218 14.57 5.75 -12.37
N MET A 219 14.19 5.91 -13.64
CA MET A 219 15.13 5.87 -14.75
C MET A 219 14.72 6.77 -15.91
N THR A 220 15.69 7.15 -16.73
CA THR A 220 15.52 7.84 -18.01
C THR A 220 16.40 7.14 -19.03
N LEU A 221 15.88 6.80 -20.21
CA LEU A 221 16.68 6.28 -21.34
C LEU A 221 16.19 6.87 -22.66
N GLN A 222 17.03 6.77 -23.69
CA GLN A 222 16.63 7.15 -25.04
C GLN A 222 15.60 6.14 -25.59
N THR A 223 14.70 6.62 -26.46
CA THR A 223 13.60 5.82 -26.99
C THR A 223 14.09 4.62 -27.82
N GLU A 224 15.19 4.83 -28.54
CA GLU A 224 15.89 3.82 -29.35
C GLU A 224 16.56 2.73 -28.51
N SER A 225 16.92 3.01 -27.25
CA SER A 225 17.58 2.04 -26.37
C SER A 225 16.61 1.08 -25.67
N PHE A 226 15.30 1.23 -25.90
CA PHE A 226 14.29 0.47 -25.16
C PHE A 226 14.40 -1.03 -25.39
N ASP A 227 14.47 -1.49 -26.64
CA ASP A 227 14.46 -2.92 -26.97
C ASP A 227 15.69 -3.61 -26.37
N ASP A 228 16.86 -2.98 -26.50
CA ASP A 228 18.12 -3.45 -25.90
C ASP A 228 18.03 -3.53 -24.36
N VAL A 229 17.44 -2.53 -23.71
CA VAL A 229 17.27 -2.50 -22.25
C VAL A 229 16.26 -3.55 -21.80
N GLN A 230 15.17 -3.73 -22.53
CA GLN A 230 14.16 -4.75 -22.26
C GLN A 230 14.79 -6.14 -22.27
N GLU A 231 15.56 -6.47 -23.31
CA GLU A 231 16.24 -7.76 -23.41
C GLU A 231 17.23 -7.98 -22.25
N ALA A 232 18.07 -6.99 -21.96
CA ALA A 232 19.07 -7.09 -20.89
C ALA A 232 18.43 -7.31 -19.50
N LEU A 233 17.35 -6.59 -19.20
CA LEU A 233 16.64 -6.73 -17.93
C LEU A 233 15.94 -8.09 -17.81
N LEU A 234 15.33 -8.57 -18.90
CA LEU A 234 14.69 -9.88 -18.93
C LEU A 234 15.72 -11.00 -18.76
N ALA A 235 16.89 -10.90 -19.40
CA ALA A 235 17.98 -11.86 -19.25
C ALA A 235 18.52 -11.88 -17.81
N HIS A 236 18.79 -10.71 -17.23
CA HIS A 236 19.25 -10.59 -15.84
C HIS A 236 18.26 -11.20 -14.84
N ALA A 237 16.96 -10.95 -15.05
CA ALA A 237 15.90 -11.54 -14.23
C ALA A 237 15.84 -13.06 -14.40
N HIS A 238 15.94 -13.58 -15.62
CA HIS A 238 15.93 -15.01 -15.90
C HIS A 238 17.11 -15.76 -15.27
N GLU A 239 18.30 -15.15 -15.22
CA GLU A 239 19.48 -15.74 -14.60
C GLU A 239 19.36 -15.87 -13.07
N ARG A 240 18.65 -14.93 -12.41
CA ARG A 240 18.63 -14.80 -10.95
C ARG A 240 17.35 -15.26 -10.27
N LEU A 241 16.22 -15.22 -10.98
CA LEU A 241 14.91 -15.59 -10.44
C LEU A 241 14.51 -16.98 -10.88
N LYS A 242 14.15 -17.81 -9.91
CA LYS A 242 13.54 -19.11 -10.16
C LYS A 242 12.02 -18.99 -10.17
N PRO A 243 11.30 -19.95 -10.77
CA PRO A 243 9.84 -19.97 -10.73
C PRO A 243 9.27 -19.87 -9.30
N GLU A 244 9.93 -20.47 -8.30
CA GLU A 244 9.47 -20.45 -6.91
C GLU A 244 9.63 -19.09 -6.20
N ASP A 245 10.42 -18.20 -6.79
CA ASP A 245 10.57 -16.82 -6.32
C ASP A 245 9.41 -15.93 -6.82
N LEU A 246 8.71 -16.36 -7.88
CA LEU A 246 7.55 -15.67 -8.44
C LEU A 246 6.22 -16.08 -7.78
N VAL A 247 6.29 -16.76 -6.64
CA VAL A 247 5.11 -17.20 -5.91
C VAL A 247 4.97 -16.34 -4.66
N ARG A 248 3.77 -15.80 -4.45
CA ARG A 248 3.46 -15.02 -3.25
C ARG A 248 3.70 -15.86 -2.01
N ARG A 249 4.51 -15.36 -1.08
CA ARG A 249 4.73 -15.98 0.23
C ARG A 249 3.94 -15.22 1.29
N LEU A 250 3.38 -15.95 2.24
CA LEU A 250 2.75 -15.40 3.43
C LEU A 250 3.49 -15.94 4.64
N ARG A 251 3.98 -15.03 5.49
CA ARG A 251 4.46 -15.40 6.82
C ARG A 251 3.25 -15.56 7.74
N ILE A 252 3.13 -16.72 8.35
CA ILE A 252 2.10 -17.03 9.35
C ILE A 252 2.79 -17.06 10.70
N ASP A 253 2.38 -16.19 11.62
CA ASP A 253 2.99 -16.06 12.93
C ASP A 253 2.56 -17.19 13.86
N CYS A 254 1.29 -17.58 13.78
CA CYS A 254 0.73 -18.63 14.64
C CYS A 254 -0.51 -19.28 14.02
N GLU A 255 -0.65 -20.59 14.23
CA GLU A 255 -1.90 -21.31 14.02
C GLU A 255 -2.74 -21.25 15.30
N VAL A 256 -4.03 -20.90 15.17
CA VAL A 256 -4.94 -20.68 16.29
C VAL A 256 -6.27 -21.40 16.06
N GLN A 257 -7.00 -21.64 17.14
CA GLN A 257 -8.38 -22.11 17.12
C GLN A 257 -9.37 -20.94 17.23
N LEU A 258 -10.63 -21.17 16.87
CA LEU A 258 -11.67 -20.13 16.98
C LEU A 258 -11.84 -19.62 18.42
N ASP A 259 -11.69 -20.51 19.41
CA ASP A 259 -11.86 -20.17 20.82
C ASP A 259 -10.72 -19.28 21.36
N ASP A 260 -9.57 -19.26 20.69
CA ASP A 260 -8.46 -18.35 21.04
C ASP A 260 -8.77 -16.89 20.66
N LEU A 261 -9.74 -16.66 19.76
CA LEU A 261 -10.05 -15.37 19.15
C LEU A 261 -11.09 -14.57 19.94
N THR A 262 -10.82 -14.38 21.23
CA THR A 262 -11.59 -13.50 22.11
C THR A 262 -11.27 -12.02 21.86
N THR A 263 -12.20 -11.11 22.20
CA THR A 263 -11.92 -9.67 22.14
C THR A 263 -10.69 -9.28 22.95
N GLN A 264 -10.46 -9.94 24.10
CA GLN A 264 -9.31 -9.65 24.96
C GLN A 264 -7.99 -10.07 24.32
N SER A 265 -7.90 -11.27 23.74
CA SER A 265 -6.68 -11.75 23.08
C SER A 265 -6.32 -10.88 21.87
N VAL A 266 -7.31 -10.50 21.05
CA VAL A 266 -7.09 -9.60 19.92
C VAL A 266 -6.66 -8.21 20.38
N LYS A 267 -7.24 -7.66 21.45
CA LYS A 267 -6.78 -6.38 22.04
C LYS A 267 -5.34 -6.45 22.55
N SER A 268 -4.93 -7.57 23.14
CA SER A 268 -3.53 -7.78 23.54
C SER A 268 -2.59 -7.75 22.33
N LEU A 269 -2.99 -8.34 21.19
CA LEU A 269 -2.22 -8.23 19.94
C LEU A 269 -2.18 -6.78 19.42
N GLN A 270 -3.31 -6.06 19.49
CA GLN A 270 -3.39 -4.66 19.09
C GLN A 270 -2.54 -3.73 19.97
N ALA A 271 -2.14 -4.13 21.18
CA ALA A 271 -1.18 -3.37 21.99
C ALA A 271 0.20 -3.26 21.32
N MET A 272 0.49 -4.09 20.31
CA MET A 272 1.71 -4.03 19.50
C MET A 272 1.67 -2.97 18.38
N GLN A 273 0.57 -2.23 18.25
CA GLN A 273 0.49 -1.08 17.35
C GLN A 273 1.47 0.05 17.76
N PRO A 274 1.84 0.97 16.85
CA PRO A 274 1.49 0.97 15.43
C PRO A 274 2.28 -0.09 14.65
N THR A 275 1.58 -0.75 13.75
CA THR A 275 2.13 -1.76 12.83
C THR A 275 2.58 -1.14 11.52
N GLY A 276 3.53 -1.75 10.85
CA GLY A 276 4.10 -1.30 9.58
C GLY A 276 5.31 -2.14 9.20
N ARG A 277 6.18 -1.60 8.34
CA ARG A 277 7.41 -2.30 7.92
C ARG A 277 8.24 -2.71 9.15
N ASP A 278 8.71 -3.96 9.17
CA ASP A 278 9.49 -4.60 10.24
C ASP A 278 8.77 -4.68 11.62
N ASN A 279 7.48 -4.35 11.69
CA ASN A 279 6.58 -4.55 12.82
C ASN A 279 5.16 -4.80 12.30
N GLU A 280 5.00 -5.86 11.52
CA GLU A 280 3.75 -6.17 10.81
C GLU A 280 2.61 -6.51 11.79
N ALA A 281 1.37 -6.35 11.34
CA ALA A 281 0.23 -6.85 12.09
C ALA A 281 0.26 -8.39 12.13
N ALA A 282 -0.20 -8.96 13.25
CA ALA A 282 -0.22 -10.40 13.45
C ALA A 282 -0.99 -11.11 12.33
N CYS A 283 -0.34 -12.07 11.69
CA CYS A 283 -0.88 -12.91 10.64
C CYS A 283 -1.13 -14.30 11.20
N LEU A 284 -2.39 -14.63 11.43
CA LEU A 284 -2.82 -15.88 12.06
C LEU A 284 -3.44 -16.82 11.04
N MET A 285 -3.47 -18.11 11.38
CA MET A 285 -4.09 -19.14 10.57
C MET A 285 -5.07 -19.98 11.37
N ILE A 286 -6.21 -20.32 10.78
CA ILE A 286 -7.06 -21.43 11.22
C ILE A 286 -6.99 -22.52 10.14
N ARG A 287 -6.68 -23.75 10.53
CA ARG A 287 -6.79 -24.92 9.65
C ARG A 287 -8.17 -25.54 9.72
N SER A 288 -8.63 -26.06 8.59
CA SER A 288 -9.89 -26.82 8.49
C SER A 288 -11.11 -26.09 9.08
N GLY A 289 -11.15 -24.75 8.96
CA GLY A 289 -12.28 -23.94 9.37
C GLY A 289 -13.48 -24.18 8.45
N VAL A 290 -14.68 -24.26 9.04
CA VAL A 290 -15.92 -24.46 8.28
C VAL A 290 -16.58 -23.12 7.99
N ILE A 291 -16.84 -22.85 6.71
CA ILE A 291 -17.60 -21.68 6.28
C ILE A 291 -19.07 -21.87 6.66
N THR A 292 -19.59 -21.06 7.58
CA THR A 292 -21.01 -21.10 8.00
C THR A 292 -21.88 -20.13 7.22
N LYS A 293 -21.27 -19.11 6.59
CA LYS A 293 -21.92 -18.15 5.70
C LYS A 293 -20.94 -17.66 4.63
N SER A 294 -21.45 -17.47 3.42
CA SER A 294 -20.72 -16.88 2.28
C SER A 294 -21.65 -15.96 1.52
N LYS A 295 -21.23 -14.71 1.30
CA LYS A 295 -21.97 -13.73 0.51
C LYS A 295 -21.04 -12.66 -0.04
N VAL A 296 -21.42 -12.04 -1.15
CA VAL A 296 -20.77 -10.83 -1.65
C VAL A 296 -21.24 -9.58 -0.92
N MET A 297 -20.40 -8.53 -0.90
CA MET A 297 -20.72 -7.22 -0.35
C MET A 297 -19.99 -6.10 -1.10
N GLY A 298 -20.44 -4.85 -0.87
CA GLY A 298 -19.85 -3.65 -1.47
C GLY A 298 -20.45 -3.33 -2.84
N ARG A 299 -19.92 -2.26 -3.45
CA ARG A 299 -20.28 -1.87 -4.81
C ARG A 299 -19.81 -2.96 -5.78
N ASP A 300 -20.65 -3.28 -6.76
CA ASP A 300 -20.37 -4.27 -7.81
C ASP A 300 -19.98 -5.66 -7.27
N SER A 301 -20.45 -6.01 -6.06
CA SER A 301 -20.13 -7.29 -5.40
C SER A 301 -18.63 -7.55 -5.23
N ALA A 302 -17.83 -6.50 -5.10
CA ALA A 302 -16.37 -6.59 -5.17
C ALA A 302 -15.73 -7.36 -4.00
N HIS A 303 -16.37 -7.46 -2.83
CA HIS A 303 -15.79 -8.09 -1.65
C HIS A 303 -16.57 -9.35 -1.26
N LEU A 304 -15.89 -10.31 -0.64
CA LEU A 304 -16.50 -11.51 -0.07
C LEU A 304 -16.60 -11.36 1.45
N ASP A 305 -17.72 -11.72 2.04
CA ASP A 305 -17.97 -11.68 3.48
C ASP A 305 -18.31 -13.09 3.95
N LEU A 306 -17.30 -13.77 4.50
CA LEU A 306 -17.42 -15.11 5.03
C LEU A 306 -17.77 -15.09 6.51
N THR A 307 -18.20 -16.23 7.03
CA THR A 307 -18.24 -16.49 8.48
C THR A 307 -17.60 -17.84 8.73
N ILE A 308 -16.61 -17.88 9.62
CA ILE A 308 -15.93 -19.11 10.04
C ILE A 308 -16.40 -19.41 11.46
N GLY A 309 -17.13 -20.52 11.64
CA GLY A 309 -17.89 -20.75 12.88
C GLY A 309 -18.90 -19.63 13.13
N SER A 310 -18.64 -18.79 14.13
CA SER A 310 -19.45 -17.63 14.50
C SER A 310 -18.81 -16.27 14.17
N ILE A 311 -17.55 -16.26 13.69
CA ILE A 311 -16.77 -15.03 13.51
C ILE A 311 -16.84 -14.57 12.06
N ARG A 312 -17.11 -13.28 11.86
CA ARG A 312 -17.17 -12.66 10.55
C ARG A 312 -15.75 -12.51 9.97
N ALA A 313 -15.60 -12.85 8.70
CA ALA A 313 -14.32 -12.84 8.00
C ALA A 313 -14.43 -12.13 6.64
N PRO A 314 -14.26 -10.80 6.57
CA PRO A 314 -14.28 -10.08 5.30
C PRO A 314 -13.00 -10.30 4.48
N TRP A 315 -13.15 -10.52 3.17
CA TRP A 315 -12.09 -10.57 2.18
C TRP A 315 -12.33 -9.53 1.07
N PHE A 316 -11.59 -8.43 1.15
CA PHE A 316 -11.79 -7.31 0.24
C PHE A 316 -11.25 -7.62 -1.17
N GLN A 317 -12.01 -7.28 -2.22
CA GLN A 317 -11.63 -7.43 -3.64
C GLN A 317 -11.64 -8.89 -4.14
N HIS A 318 -12.22 -9.80 -3.36
CA HIS A 318 -12.28 -11.24 -3.63
C HIS A 318 -13.71 -11.75 -3.80
N GLY A 319 -14.67 -10.89 -4.18
CA GLY A 319 -16.07 -11.28 -4.35
C GLY A 319 -16.32 -12.38 -5.38
N HIS A 320 -15.44 -12.51 -6.38
CA HIS A 320 -15.51 -13.54 -7.41
C HIS A 320 -15.31 -14.98 -6.89
N PHE A 321 -14.82 -15.16 -5.66
CA PHE A 321 -14.68 -16.48 -5.04
C PHE A 321 -15.97 -17.02 -4.41
N VAL A 322 -17.08 -16.28 -4.42
CA VAL A 322 -18.33 -16.66 -3.72
C VAL A 322 -18.82 -18.07 -4.09
N ASP A 323 -18.77 -18.43 -5.38
CA ASP A 323 -19.23 -19.75 -5.85
C ASP A 323 -18.24 -20.88 -5.50
N THR A 324 -16.95 -20.54 -5.35
CA THR A 324 -15.90 -21.50 -5.00
C THR A 324 -15.77 -21.71 -3.49
N LEU A 325 -16.33 -20.81 -2.68
CA LEU A 325 -16.29 -20.85 -1.21
C LEU A 325 -17.72 -20.85 -0.63
N PRO A 326 -18.52 -21.90 -0.90
CA PRO A 326 -19.90 -21.98 -0.42
C PRO A 326 -19.96 -22.29 1.09
N LYS A 327 -21.14 -22.10 1.67
CA LYS A 327 -21.44 -22.60 3.03
C LYS A 327 -21.19 -24.11 3.11
N GLY A 328 -20.53 -24.54 4.18
CA GLY A 328 -20.14 -25.93 4.44
C GLY A 328 -18.75 -26.31 3.92
N ALA A 329 -18.12 -25.47 3.10
CA ALA A 329 -16.75 -25.72 2.65
C ALA A 329 -15.77 -25.70 3.84
N VAL A 330 -14.82 -26.62 3.81
CA VAL A 330 -13.70 -26.71 4.74
C VAL A 330 -12.51 -25.99 4.12
N VAL A 331 -11.93 -25.04 4.86
CA VAL A 331 -10.85 -24.19 4.35
C VAL A 331 -9.76 -24.00 5.39
N ASP A 332 -8.54 -23.84 4.91
CA ASP A 332 -7.51 -23.15 5.67
C ASP A 332 -7.62 -21.65 5.37
N ILE A 333 -7.58 -20.82 6.42
CA ILE A 333 -7.73 -19.38 6.30
C ILE A 333 -6.58 -18.66 7.00
N VAL A 334 -5.94 -17.74 6.29
CA VAL A 334 -4.91 -16.84 6.81
C VAL A 334 -5.51 -15.44 6.94
N PHE A 335 -5.38 -14.81 8.10
CA PHE A 335 -6.07 -13.56 8.41
C PHE A 335 -5.32 -12.69 9.41
N GLU A 336 -5.67 -11.41 9.41
CA GLU A 336 -5.31 -10.46 10.45
C GLU A 336 -6.52 -10.27 11.39
N PRO A 337 -6.40 -10.53 12.70
CA PRO A 337 -7.51 -10.35 13.63
C PRO A 337 -7.69 -8.86 13.97
N LYS A 338 -8.91 -8.34 13.83
CA LYS A 338 -9.26 -6.97 14.24
C LYS A 338 -10.45 -6.98 15.19
N VAL A 339 -10.48 -6.02 16.13
CA VAL A 339 -11.70 -5.68 16.87
C VAL A 339 -12.41 -4.54 16.14
N ASP A 340 -13.64 -4.81 15.71
CA ASP A 340 -14.53 -3.80 15.13
C ASP A 340 -15.57 -3.37 16.18
N SER A 341 -15.94 -2.09 16.19
CA SER A 341 -16.94 -1.55 17.11
C SER A 341 -18.12 -1.00 16.32
N TRP A 342 -19.26 -1.68 16.44
CA TRP A 342 -20.50 -1.26 15.81
C TRP A 342 -21.55 -0.97 16.87
N ARG A 343 -22.06 0.28 16.90
CA ARG A 343 -23.05 0.77 17.88
C ARG A 343 -22.64 0.48 19.34
N GLY A 344 -21.34 0.58 19.64
CA GLY A 344 -20.79 0.35 20.98
C GLY A 344 -20.57 -1.11 21.36
N VAL A 345 -20.88 -2.06 20.47
CA VAL A 345 -20.59 -3.48 20.67
C VAL A 345 -19.33 -3.84 19.89
N GLU A 346 -18.30 -4.26 20.62
CA GLU A 346 -17.04 -4.74 20.05
C GLU A 346 -17.16 -6.21 19.65
N ARG A 347 -16.66 -6.54 18.46
CA ARG A 347 -16.61 -7.92 17.95
C ARG A 347 -15.30 -8.17 17.21
N VAL A 348 -14.79 -9.38 17.34
CA VAL A 348 -13.65 -9.83 16.54
C VAL A 348 -14.10 -10.04 15.09
N GLN A 349 -13.23 -9.65 14.15
CA GLN A 349 -13.33 -9.93 12.72
C GLN A 349 -12.00 -10.49 12.20
N LEU A 350 -12.08 -11.39 11.23
CA LEU A 350 -10.92 -12.01 10.58
C LEU A 350 -10.71 -11.34 9.22
N HIS A 351 -9.82 -10.35 9.14
CA HIS A 351 -9.52 -9.70 7.86
C HIS A 351 -8.67 -10.65 7.02
N ILE A 352 -9.31 -11.31 6.05
CA ILE A 352 -8.71 -12.40 5.28
C ILE A 352 -7.57 -11.88 4.42
N LYS A 353 -6.43 -12.59 4.47
CA LYS A 353 -5.27 -12.40 3.59
C LYS A 353 -5.27 -13.43 2.46
N ASP A 354 -5.63 -14.69 2.78
CA ASP A 354 -5.71 -15.78 1.81
C ASP A 354 -6.58 -16.94 2.32
N VAL A 355 -7.09 -17.76 1.40
CA VAL A 355 -7.94 -18.93 1.67
C VAL A 355 -7.54 -20.09 0.77
N ARG A 356 -7.35 -21.27 1.38
CA ARG A 356 -7.16 -22.53 0.66
C ARG A 356 -8.30 -23.48 0.99
N ARG A 357 -9.10 -23.83 -0.02
CA ARG A 357 -10.16 -24.83 0.10
C ARG A 357 -9.59 -26.25 0.00
N HIS A 358 -10.15 -27.16 0.81
CA HIS A 358 -9.86 -28.60 0.77
C HIS A 358 -10.71 -29.33 -0.27
#